data_AF-A0A136N246-F1
#
_entry.id   AF-A0A136N246-F1
#
_cell.length_a   1.000
_cell.length_b   1.000
_cell.length_c   1.000
_cell.angle_alpha   90.00
_cell.angle_beta   90.00
_cell.angle_gamma   90.00
#
_symmetry.space_group_name_H-M   'P 1'
#
loop_
_entity.id
_entity.type
_entity.pdbx_description
1 polymer ?
#
loop_
_entity_poly.entity_id
_entity_poly.type
_entity_poly.pdbx_seq_one_letter_code
_entity_poly.pdbx_strand_id
1 'polypeptide(L)'
;MRIFLTLLFALGILIHLNAQYSTPNTGVRWTLDSIVVHAPEAITVTADTFSMIQEIELSETDSLIIDDNIVLAIAEGIEFKVRGYFHCDADSILITAIDTTKPYKGFWFYDTAEVYFNHTSVEYGGGLRVITPNFVIENSNISNNQNERGSSTGGAISFSKGSPVVRNCVFKNNVHPALSSAANASVAIQITDSYFEANNLKNNNRPQINMGPSGDVDSTRIINCNVIGDRRLTVVGGISVSSLTGVPNQFLIKDNIIRDNRYGFTTFGSSVGAIINNIIEDNNTETNPLNGGSGISLYGSQYVYVSGNKIRRNLWGVTIINGAIANFGSDDPEDFNPGGNVFSDNKNNEKVYAIYNNTPNTIKALHNCWIEGKKATKEEVEDVIFHLPDDSTLGEILYDPFDCGIPSGVVDANLTDIKIVPNPTHTYFTLTAPENGSISIYTLNGNVVHSEEVTMGDSHIEIDLPAGVYVVSFKRS
;
A
#
# COMPACT_ATOMS: atom_id res chain seq x y z
N MET A 1 63.59 39.17 29.47
CA MET A 1 62.73 39.32 28.27
C MET A 1 62.13 37.96 27.91
N ARG A 2 61.34 37.46 28.86
CA ARG A 2 60.42 36.32 28.79
C ARG A 2 59.07 36.94 29.16
N ILE A 3 57.97 36.41 28.65
CA ILE A 3 56.60 36.96 28.76
C ILE A 3 56.33 38.02 27.69
N PHE A 4 56.10 37.62 26.44
CA PHE A 4 55.23 38.37 25.49
C PHE A 4 54.91 37.59 24.20
N LEU A 5 54.92 36.25 24.24
CA LEU A 5 54.62 35.45 23.03
C LEU A 5 53.90 34.14 23.37
N THR A 6 52.87 34.21 24.21
CA THR A 6 52.02 33.06 24.54
C THR A 6 50.61 33.52 24.92
N LEU A 7 50.11 34.56 24.25
CA LEU A 7 48.77 35.12 24.50
C LEU A 7 48.07 35.60 23.21
N LEU A 8 48.35 34.95 22.08
CA LEU A 8 47.70 35.25 20.80
C LEU A 8 47.35 33.98 20.01
N PHE A 9 46.89 32.95 20.72
CA PHE A 9 46.29 31.74 20.12
C PHE A 9 45.02 31.31 20.88
N ALA A 10 44.28 32.30 21.38
CA ALA A 10 43.02 32.14 22.10
C ALA A 10 42.05 33.25 21.67
N LEU A 11 41.76 33.34 20.37
CA LEU A 11 40.63 34.14 19.89
C LEU A 11 40.20 33.62 18.52
N GLY A 12 38.99 33.05 18.44
CA GLY A 12 38.35 32.75 17.17
C GLY A 12 37.81 31.33 16.97
N ILE A 13 37.49 30.56 18.02
CA ILE A 13 36.40 29.58 17.86
C ILE A 13 35.13 30.34 18.21
N LEU A 14 34.54 30.98 17.19
CA LEU A 14 33.13 31.36 17.23
C LEU A 14 32.35 30.05 17.30
N ILE A 15 32.01 29.64 18.52
CA ILE A 15 30.99 28.64 18.74
C ILE A 15 29.71 29.30 18.24
N HIS A 16 29.29 28.96 17.02
CA HIS A 16 27.93 29.23 16.59
C HIS A 16 27.04 28.32 17.47
N LEU A 17 26.69 28.82 18.65
CA LEU A 17 25.53 28.31 19.37
C LEU A 17 24.35 28.61 18.45
N ASN A 18 23.82 27.57 17.79
CA ASN A 18 22.53 27.68 17.16
C ASN A 18 21.54 28.05 18.26
N ALA A 19 20.82 29.14 18.07
CA ALA A 19 19.78 29.52 19.01
C ALA A 19 18.72 28.41 19.02
N GLN A 20 18.42 27.93 20.22
CA GLN A 20 17.47 26.85 20.46
C GLN A 20 16.62 27.19 21.68
N TYR A 21 15.34 26.88 21.60
CA TYR A 21 14.42 26.94 22.73
C TYR A 21 14.04 25.53 23.16
N SER A 22 14.05 25.26 24.46
CA SER A 22 13.54 24.02 25.02
C SER A 22 12.40 24.32 25.97
N THR A 23 11.30 23.57 25.88
CA THR A 23 10.22 23.69 26.86
C THR A 23 10.71 23.21 28.24
N PRO A 24 10.16 23.72 29.35
CA PRO A 24 10.78 23.60 30.68
C PRO A 24 10.73 22.21 31.32
N ASN A 25 10.05 21.23 30.71
CA ASN A 25 9.86 19.88 31.21
C ASN A 25 9.09 19.85 32.54
N THR A 26 7.89 20.44 32.55
CA THR A 26 7.09 20.64 33.77
C THR A 26 5.70 20.03 33.69
N GLY A 27 5.37 19.30 32.61
CA GLY A 27 4.02 18.78 32.41
C GLY A 27 3.09 19.77 31.72
N VAL A 28 3.61 20.85 31.14
CA VAL A 28 2.78 21.93 30.61
C VAL A 28 2.28 21.58 29.20
N ARG A 29 1.01 21.88 28.94
CA ARG A 29 0.40 21.87 27.61
C ARG A 29 0.64 23.21 26.93
N TRP A 30 1.44 23.20 25.86
CA TRP A 30 1.77 24.34 25.03
C TRP A 30 0.86 24.41 23.80
N THR A 31 0.63 25.64 23.34
CA THR A 31 0.15 25.96 21.99
C THR A 31 1.23 26.78 21.29
N LEU A 32 1.10 27.02 19.99
CA LEU A 32 2.04 27.92 19.29
C LEU A 32 1.99 29.35 19.87
N ASP A 33 0.82 29.85 20.24
CA ASP A 33 0.69 31.15 20.92
C ASP A 33 1.41 31.19 22.27
N SER A 34 1.31 30.12 23.06
CA SER A 34 2.01 30.09 24.34
C SER A 34 3.53 30.05 24.14
N ILE A 35 4.02 29.39 23.09
CA ILE A 35 5.44 29.46 22.70
C ILE A 35 5.83 30.87 22.27
N VAL A 36 5.02 31.57 21.46
CA VAL A 36 5.29 32.97 21.05
C VAL A 36 5.45 33.88 22.27
N VAL A 37 4.62 33.71 23.30
CA VAL A 37 4.70 34.52 24.53
C VAL A 37 5.97 34.24 25.34
N HIS A 38 6.38 32.97 25.45
CA HIS A 38 7.50 32.57 26.30
C HIS A 38 8.85 32.54 25.59
N ALA A 39 8.84 32.44 24.25
CA ALA A 39 10.00 32.35 23.38
C ALA A 39 9.77 33.15 22.08
N PRO A 40 9.57 34.49 22.18
CA PRO A 40 9.29 35.35 21.01
C PRO A 40 10.44 35.42 20.00
N GLU A 41 11.65 35.03 20.41
CA GLU A 41 12.81 34.91 19.51
C GLU A 41 12.84 33.57 18.74
N ALA A 42 12.06 32.58 19.15
CA ALA A 42 11.99 31.26 18.52
C ALA A 42 10.83 31.13 17.53
N ILE A 43 9.66 31.69 17.87
CA ILE A 43 8.50 31.79 16.99
C ILE A 43 7.99 33.23 16.97
N THR A 44 7.78 33.74 15.77
CA THR A 44 7.04 35.00 15.53
C THR A 44 5.71 34.69 14.85
N VAL A 45 4.70 35.53 15.03
CA VAL A 45 3.36 35.31 14.46
C VAL A 45 2.93 36.53 13.64
N THR A 46 2.32 36.29 12.48
CA THR A 46 1.67 37.30 11.66
C THR A 46 0.42 36.71 11.03
N ALA A 47 -0.75 37.22 11.42
CA ALA A 47 -2.04 36.57 11.15
C ALA A 47 -1.99 35.10 11.61
N ASP A 48 -2.39 34.14 10.76
CA ASP A 48 -2.43 32.71 11.09
C ASP A 48 -1.12 31.98 10.76
N THR A 49 -0.03 32.73 10.48
CA THR A 49 1.28 32.16 10.16
C THR A 49 2.25 32.32 11.33
N PHE A 50 2.65 31.18 11.91
CA PHE A 50 3.70 31.06 12.91
C PHE A 50 5.02 30.76 12.21
N SER A 51 5.97 31.69 12.31
CA SER A 51 7.30 31.56 11.73
C SER A 51 8.31 31.10 12.78
N MET A 52 8.73 29.83 12.69
CA MET A 52 9.76 29.23 13.54
C MET A 52 11.16 29.55 13.00
N ILE A 53 11.90 30.36 13.75
CA ILE A 53 13.20 30.91 13.35
C ILE A 53 14.38 30.36 14.17
N GLN A 54 14.10 29.58 15.22
CA GLN A 54 15.09 28.86 16.03
C GLN A 54 14.66 27.40 16.18
N GLU A 55 15.60 26.51 16.51
CA GLU A 55 15.27 25.12 16.86
C GLU A 55 14.40 25.09 18.12
N ILE A 56 13.41 24.19 18.14
CA ILE A 56 12.58 23.94 19.32
C ILE A 56 12.75 22.49 19.73
N GLU A 57 13.00 22.27 21.02
CA GLU A 57 12.97 20.98 21.68
C GLU A 57 11.77 20.91 22.64
N LEU A 58 10.76 20.12 22.28
CA LEU A 58 9.66 19.79 23.17
C LEU A 58 10.13 18.72 24.16
N SER A 59 10.24 19.09 25.43
CA SER A 59 10.69 18.23 26.52
C SER A 59 9.73 17.08 26.81
N GLU A 60 10.25 16.00 27.41
CA GLU A 60 9.58 14.70 27.58
C GLU A 60 8.24 14.76 28.30
N THR A 61 8.10 15.59 29.33
CA THR A 61 6.83 15.70 30.07
C THR A 61 5.88 16.74 29.53
N ASP A 62 6.33 17.60 28.60
CA ASP A 62 5.49 18.67 28.04
C ASP A 62 4.72 18.19 26.81
N SER A 63 3.68 18.94 26.44
CA SER A 63 2.88 18.69 25.25
C SER A 63 2.86 19.92 24.35
N LEU A 64 2.85 19.75 23.02
CA LEU A 64 2.50 20.80 22.06
C LEU A 64 1.25 20.38 21.30
N ILE A 65 0.23 21.22 21.38
CA ILE A 65 -1.05 21.02 20.73
C ILE A 65 -1.25 22.11 19.67
N ILE A 66 -1.58 21.68 18.46
CA ILE A 66 -1.98 22.52 17.33
C ILE A 66 -3.37 22.05 16.91
N ASP A 67 -4.40 22.72 17.44
CA ASP A 67 -5.82 22.39 17.25
C ASP A 67 -6.61 23.49 16.51
N ASP A 68 -5.89 24.43 15.87
CA ASP A 68 -6.45 25.50 15.03
C ASP A 68 -5.89 25.43 13.58
N ASN A 69 -6.62 26.02 12.64
CA ASN A 69 -6.17 26.13 11.25
C ASN A 69 -5.05 27.16 11.14
N ILE A 70 -3.82 26.70 10.95
CA ILE A 70 -2.63 27.55 10.97
C ILE A 70 -1.62 27.16 9.89
N VAL A 71 -0.67 28.07 9.65
CA VAL A 71 0.56 27.79 8.92
C VAL A 71 1.75 27.85 9.90
N LEU A 72 2.45 26.74 10.08
CA LEU A 72 3.76 26.70 10.72
C LEU A 72 4.85 26.76 9.64
N ALA A 73 5.40 27.95 9.42
CA ALA A 73 6.48 28.19 8.47
C ALA A 73 7.83 28.12 9.19
N ILE A 74 8.73 27.24 8.73
CA ILE A 74 10.00 26.95 9.41
C ILE A 74 11.17 27.50 8.57
N ALA A 75 12.10 28.19 9.22
CA ALA A 75 13.28 28.76 8.56
C ALA A 75 14.26 27.68 8.05
N GLU A 76 15.13 28.08 7.13
CA GLU A 76 16.19 27.23 6.55
C GLU A 76 17.00 26.51 7.63
N GLY A 77 17.20 25.20 7.47
CA GLY A 77 18.09 24.41 8.33
C GLY A 77 17.59 24.15 9.75
N ILE A 78 16.43 24.67 10.15
CA ILE A 78 15.85 24.46 11.48
C ILE A 78 15.20 23.08 11.61
N GLU A 79 15.44 22.42 12.75
CA GLU A 79 14.87 21.12 13.13
C GLU A 79 13.96 21.27 14.34
N PHE A 80 12.79 20.62 14.30
CA PHE A 80 11.93 20.48 15.47
C PHE A 80 12.22 19.13 16.14
N LYS A 81 12.71 19.18 17.39
CA LYS A 81 12.98 18.01 18.23
C LYS A 81 11.82 17.77 19.19
N VAL A 82 11.30 16.54 19.22
CA VAL A 82 10.13 16.19 20.02
C VAL A 82 10.44 14.99 20.91
N ARG A 83 10.38 15.18 22.23
CA ARG A 83 10.47 14.11 23.23
C ARG A 83 9.15 13.85 23.96
N GLY A 84 8.29 14.87 24.06
CA GLY A 84 6.99 14.77 24.71
C GLY A 84 5.84 14.47 23.73
N TYR A 85 4.66 14.96 24.06
CA TYR A 85 3.43 14.73 23.29
C TYR A 85 3.23 15.80 22.22
N PHE A 86 3.17 15.41 20.96
CA PHE A 86 2.94 16.29 19.82
C PHE A 86 1.65 15.92 19.10
N HIS A 87 0.71 16.86 19.02
CA HIS A 87 -0.62 16.62 18.49
C HIS A 87 -1.05 17.74 17.55
N CYS A 88 -1.36 17.37 16.31
CA CYS A 88 -1.93 18.24 15.28
C CYS A 88 -3.30 17.68 14.89
N ASP A 89 -4.37 18.45 15.11
CA ASP A 89 -5.74 18.06 14.73
C ASP A 89 -6.63 19.30 14.57
N ALA A 90 -6.84 19.72 13.32
CA ALA A 90 -7.76 20.80 12.95
C ALA A 90 -8.35 20.51 11.55
N ASP A 91 -9.09 21.43 10.94
CA ASP A 91 -9.60 21.22 9.58
C ASP A 91 -8.47 21.33 8.52
N SER A 92 -7.45 22.14 8.79
CA SER A 92 -6.34 22.39 7.87
C SER A 92 -5.12 22.96 8.59
N ILE A 93 -4.09 22.13 8.80
CA ILE A 93 -2.78 22.55 9.30
C ILE A 93 -1.75 22.45 8.16
N LEU A 94 -0.96 23.51 7.94
CA LEU A 94 0.17 23.48 7.00
C LEU A 94 1.48 23.69 7.74
N ILE A 95 2.40 22.74 7.61
CA ILE A 95 3.79 22.84 8.04
C ILE A 95 4.65 22.95 6.78
N THR A 96 5.37 24.06 6.63
CA THR A 96 6.12 24.38 5.40
C THR A 96 7.40 25.16 5.68
N ALA A 97 8.21 25.42 4.65
CA ALA A 97 9.35 26.32 4.74
C ALA A 97 8.94 27.79 4.60
N ILE A 98 9.62 28.70 5.30
CA ILE A 98 9.48 30.15 5.08
C ILE A 98 9.87 30.52 3.63
N ASP A 99 10.93 29.91 3.12
CA ASP A 99 11.38 30.01 1.73
C ASP A 99 11.46 28.58 1.16
N THR A 100 10.59 28.25 0.20
CA THR A 100 10.49 26.91 -0.37
C THR A 100 11.74 26.49 -1.16
N THR A 101 12.64 27.42 -1.47
CA THR A 101 13.95 27.11 -2.08
C THR A 101 15.04 26.81 -1.06
N LYS A 102 14.77 27.09 0.22
CA LYS A 102 15.66 26.91 1.37
C LYS A 102 14.96 26.10 2.47
N PRO A 103 14.85 24.78 2.26
CA PRO A 103 14.00 23.96 3.10
C PRO A 103 14.50 23.86 4.55
N TYR A 104 13.58 23.67 5.48
CA TYR A 104 13.90 23.35 6.87
C TYR A 104 14.44 21.92 6.99
N LYS A 105 15.06 21.59 8.12
CA LYS A 105 15.71 20.30 8.32
C LYS A 105 14.70 19.17 8.53
N GLY A 106 13.60 19.42 9.24
CA GLY A 106 12.54 18.43 9.45
C GLY A 106 12.17 18.27 10.92
N PHE A 107 11.57 17.12 11.23
CA PHE A 107 11.19 16.74 12.60
C PHE A 107 11.99 15.53 13.06
N TRP A 108 12.41 15.57 14.32
CA TRP A 108 13.00 14.45 15.02
C TRP A 108 12.15 14.05 16.21
N PHE A 109 11.39 12.96 16.07
CA PHE A 109 10.61 12.37 17.14
C PHE A 109 11.48 11.34 17.87
N TYR A 110 11.93 11.69 19.07
CA TYR A 110 12.74 10.81 19.93
C TYR A 110 11.93 9.60 20.42
N ASP A 111 12.61 8.66 21.06
CA ASP A 111 12.03 7.40 21.51
C ASP A 111 10.91 7.53 22.54
N THR A 112 10.91 8.61 23.33
CA THR A 112 9.87 8.93 24.33
C THR A 112 8.66 9.65 23.75
N ALA A 113 8.75 10.13 22.50
CA ALA A 113 7.71 10.96 21.92
C ALA A 113 6.40 10.20 21.72
N GLU A 114 5.29 10.91 21.82
CA GLU A 114 3.97 10.43 21.41
C GLU A 114 3.43 11.39 20.35
N VAL A 115 3.08 10.85 19.17
CA VAL A 115 2.89 11.69 17.98
C VAL A 115 1.58 11.37 17.28
N TYR A 116 0.77 12.41 17.09
CA TYR A 116 -0.49 12.35 16.34
C TYR A 116 -0.56 13.48 15.32
N PHE A 117 -0.82 13.13 14.07
CA PHE A 117 -1.10 14.04 12.97
C PHE A 117 -2.46 13.70 12.36
N ASN A 118 -3.34 14.70 12.26
CA ASN A 118 -4.59 14.64 11.52
C ASN A 118 -4.76 15.90 10.68
N HIS A 119 -5.26 15.76 9.45
CA HIS A 119 -5.48 16.89 8.51
C HIS A 119 -4.30 17.86 8.40
N THR A 120 -3.08 17.30 8.41
CA THR A 120 -1.84 18.08 8.40
C THR A 120 -1.11 17.89 7.07
N SER A 121 -0.73 19.00 6.45
CA SER A 121 0.18 19.01 5.30
C SER A 121 1.61 19.32 5.75
N VAL A 122 2.59 18.51 5.36
CA VAL A 122 4.01 18.73 5.62
C VAL A 122 4.77 18.80 4.29
N GLU A 123 5.26 20.00 3.96
CA GLU A 123 5.82 20.29 2.66
C GLU A 123 7.15 21.05 2.72
N TYR A 124 7.96 20.94 1.66
CA TYR A 124 9.20 21.72 1.50
C TYR A 124 10.20 21.59 2.67
N GLY A 125 10.18 20.45 3.38
CA GLY A 125 11.09 20.14 4.46
C GLY A 125 12.06 19.01 4.17
N GLY A 126 12.66 18.50 5.24
CA GLY A 126 13.54 17.33 5.24
C GLY A 126 12.97 16.07 5.90
N GLY A 127 11.64 15.99 5.96
CA GLY A 127 10.90 14.83 6.40
C GLY A 127 10.87 14.60 7.93
N LEU A 128 10.30 13.47 8.31
CA LEU A 128 9.99 13.08 9.68
C LEU A 128 10.83 11.87 10.09
N ARG A 129 11.75 12.06 11.05
CA ARG A 129 12.52 10.97 11.66
C ARG A 129 11.75 10.47 12.87
N VAL A 130 11.23 9.24 12.79
CA VAL A 130 10.39 8.62 13.83
C VAL A 130 11.19 7.54 14.56
N ILE A 131 11.66 7.87 15.76
CA ILE A 131 12.35 6.91 16.64
C ILE A 131 11.36 6.21 17.57
N THR A 132 10.34 6.92 18.05
CA THR A 132 9.28 6.37 18.92
C THR A 132 8.47 5.24 18.25
N PRO A 133 8.00 4.24 19.02
CA PRO A 133 6.97 3.30 18.54
C PRO A 133 5.56 3.93 18.47
N ASN A 134 5.34 5.09 19.08
CA ASN A 134 4.04 5.72 19.25
C ASN A 134 3.84 6.83 18.20
N PHE A 135 3.45 6.43 16.99
CA PHE A 135 3.25 7.37 15.88
C PHE A 135 2.00 7.01 15.07
N VAL A 136 1.12 8.00 14.92
CA VAL A 136 -0.09 7.90 14.09
C VAL A 136 -0.18 9.14 13.21
N ILE A 137 -0.42 8.92 11.91
CA ILE A 137 -0.74 9.96 10.96
C ILE A 137 -1.96 9.55 10.13
N GLU A 138 -2.95 10.44 10.07
CA GLU A 138 -4.21 10.21 9.38
C GLU A 138 -4.63 11.44 8.57
N ASN A 139 -5.35 11.23 7.46
CA ASN A 139 -5.98 12.30 6.66
C ASN A 139 -5.00 13.42 6.23
N SER A 140 -3.73 13.08 6.03
CA SER A 140 -2.63 14.06 5.95
C SER A 140 -1.87 13.97 4.63
N ASN A 141 -1.12 15.02 4.30
CA ASN A 141 -0.36 15.13 3.06
C ASN A 141 1.13 15.38 3.36
N ILE A 142 2.01 14.49 2.90
CA ILE A 142 3.47 14.62 3.05
C ILE A 142 4.07 14.68 1.66
N SER A 143 4.26 15.89 1.13
CA SER A 143 4.61 16.08 -0.28
C SER A 143 5.66 17.14 -0.49
N ASN A 144 6.40 17.04 -1.60
CA ASN A 144 7.40 18.03 -2.01
C ASN A 144 8.49 18.28 -0.95
N ASN A 145 8.82 17.30 -0.09
CA ASN A 145 9.94 17.42 0.83
C ASN A 145 11.24 17.20 0.05
N GLN A 146 11.98 18.29 -0.19
CA GLN A 146 13.15 18.31 -1.08
C GLN A 146 14.52 18.40 -0.37
N ASN A 147 14.55 18.51 0.96
CA ASN A 147 15.84 18.57 1.67
C ASN A 147 16.49 17.19 1.78
N GLU A 148 17.45 16.92 0.89
CA GLU A 148 18.16 15.64 0.86
C GLU A 148 18.93 15.29 2.14
N ARG A 149 19.35 16.32 2.89
CA ARG A 149 20.14 16.21 4.13
C ARG A 149 19.30 16.59 5.36
N GLY A 150 18.00 16.39 5.26
CA GLY A 150 17.05 16.61 6.34
C GLY A 150 17.18 15.64 7.52
N SER A 151 16.27 15.77 8.48
CA SER A 151 16.12 14.86 9.63
C SER A 151 15.88 13.42 9.17
N SER A 152 15.13 13.25 8.08
CA SER A 152 14.83 11.95 7.50
C SER A 152 15.55 11.74 6.16
N THR A 153 16.42 10.73 6.11
CA THR A 153 17.26 10.41 4.93
C THR A 153 16.94 9.04 4.32
N GLY A 154 16.03 8.28 4.93
CA GLY A 154 15.54 6.99 4.41
C GLY A 154 14.28 7.14 3.56
N GLY A 155 13.44 8.12 3.90
CA GLY A 155 12.16 8.42 3.27
C GLY A 155 11.61 9.79 3.75
N ALA A 156 10.47 10.23 3.24
CA ALA A 156 9.76 11.40 3.76
C ALA A 156 9.34 11.18 5.22
N ILE A 157 9.04 9.92 5.58
CA ILE A 157 9.01 9.44 6.95
C ILE A 157 9.95 8.23 7.08
N SER A 158 10.82 8.23 8.08
CA SER A 158 11.71 7.11 8.42
C SER A 158 11.42 6.59 9.83
N PHE A 159 11.00 5.33 9.92
CA PHE A 159 10.64 4.65 11.17
C PHE A 159 11.78 3.78 11.70
N SER A 160 11.87 3.68 13.03
CA SER A 160 12.92 2.92 13.71
C SER A 160 12.43 1.71 14.50
N LYS A 161 11.16 1.68 14.94
CA LYS A 161 10.57 0.56 15.72
C LYS A 161 9.05 0.69 15.82
N GLY A 162 8.41 -0.36 16.33
CA GLY A 162 7.00 -0.37 16.69
C GLY A 162 6.06 -0.65 15.52
N SER A 163 4.79 -0.33 15.71
CA SER A 163 3.72 -0.53 14.73
C SER A 163 3.05 0.80 14.38
N PRO A 164 3.76 1.74 13.74
CA PRO A 164 3.20 3.04 13.39
C PRO A 164 2.00 2.89 12.44
N VAL A 165 1.08 3.86 12.50
CA VAL A 165 -0.13 3.86 11.68
C VAL A 165 -0.10 5.02 10.68
N VAL A 166 -0.35 4.70 9.41
CA VAL A 166 -0.51 5.65 8.31
C VAL A 166 -1.85 5.34 7.63
N ARG A 167 -2.83 6.25 7.72
CA ARG A 167 -4.17 6.03 7.16
C ARG A 167 -4.67 7.22 6.37
N ASN A 168 -5.30 6.98 5.23
CA ASN A 168 -5.90 8.03 4.40
C ASN A 168 -4.92 9.19 4.12
N CYS A 169 -3.66 8.87 3.83
CA CYS A 169 -2.61 9.85 3.63
C CYS A 169 -2.19 9.95 2.17
N VAL A 170 -1.64 11.10 1.80
CA VAL A 170 -1.08 11.37 0.47
C VAL A 170 0.42 11.61 0.59
N PHE A 171 1.21 10.93 -0.25
CA PHE A 171 2.66 11.13 -0.34
C PHE A 171 3.05 11.37 -1.79
N LYS A 172 3.53 12.58 -2.12
CA LYS A 172 3.91 12.90 -3.51
C LYS A 172 5.22 13.65 -3.64
N ASN A 173 5.96 13.36 -4.72
CA ASN A 173 7.10 14.18 -5.17
C ASN A 173 8.16 14.42 -4.09
N ASN A 174 8.33 13.47 -3.16
CA ASN A 174 9.37 13.58 -2.14
C ASN A 174 10.73 13.16 -2.72
N VAL A 175 11.79 13.83 -2.28
CA VAL A 175 13.15 13.56 -2.77
C VAL A 175 13.61 12.14 -2.44
N HIS A 176 13.18 11.62 -1.29
CA HIS A 176 13.39 10.26 -0.81
C HIS A 176 12.12 9.40 -1.03
N PRO A 177 12.17 8.06 -0.82
CA PRO A 177 10.97 7.23 -0.68
C PRO A 177 9.90 7.88 0.19
N ALA A 178 8.61 7.55 0.01
CA ALA A 178 7.58 8.07 0.91
C ALA A 178 7.82 7.60 2.34
N LEU A 179 7.98 6.28 2.50
CA LEU A 179 8.11 5.62 3.79
C LEU A 179 9.33 4.70 3.79
N SER A 180 9.97 4.60 4.94
CA SER A 180 11.14 3.72 5.09
C SER A 180 11.34 3.23 6.52
N SER A 181 12.03 2.09 6.64
CA SER A 181 12.70 1.70 7.88
C SER A 181 14.08 1.11 7.58
N ALA A 182 14.91 0.99 8.63
CA ALA A 182 16.23 0.37 8.49
C ALA A 182 16.11 -1.16 8.28
N ALA A 183 17.04 -1.73 7.51
CA ALA A 183 17.04 -3.16 7.19
C ALA A 183 17.22 -4.10 8.40
N ASN A 184 17.72 -3.57 9.51
CA ASN A 184 17.93 -4.27 10.78
C ASN A 184 16.97 -3.82 11.89
N ALA A 185 15.97 -2.99 11.57
CA ALA A 185 14.96 -2.53 12.51
C ALA A 185 13.66 -3.32 12.33
N SER A 186 13.01 -3.68 13.44
CA SER A 186 11.70 -4.32 13.43
C SER A 186 10.59 -3.27 13.44
N VAL A 187 9.93 -3.07 12.29
CA VAL A 187 8.85 -2.09 12.12
C VAL A 187 7.66 -2.75 11.45
N ALA A 188 6.58 -3.00 12.20
CA ALA A 188 5.34 -3.59 11.71
C ALA A 188 4.31 -2.50 11.37
N ILE A 189 4.64 -1.67 10.37
CA ILE A 189 3.81 -0.52 9.98
C ILE A 189 2.44 -0.95 9.45
N GLN A 190 1.41 -0.16 9.75
CA GLN A 190 0.04 -0.33 9.26
C GLN A 190 -0.29 0.80 8.29
N ILE A 191 -0.37 0.50 6.99
CA ILE A 191 -0.66 1.47 5.92
C ILE A 191 -2.01 1.11 5.30
N THR A 192 -2.96 2.05 5.36
CA THR A 192 -4.34 1.84 4.86
C THR A 192 -4.83 3.04 4.06
N ASP A 193 -5.61 2.80 3.02
CA ASP A 193 -6.39 3.82 2.29
C ASP A 193 -5.54 5.00 1.77
N SER A 194 -4.26 4.78 1.48
CA SER A 194 -3.30 5.86 1.22
C SER A 194 -2.85 5.92 -0.24
N TYR A 195 -2.39 7.09 -0.68
CA TYR A 195 -1.98 7.38 -2.05
C TYR A 195 -0.51 7.80 -2.11
N PHE A 196 0.27 7.14 -2.96
CA PHE A 196 1.70 7.35 -3.15
C PHE A 196 1.99 7.60 -4.63
N GLU A 197 2.63 8.71 -4.95
CA GLU A 197 2.96 9.06 -6.34
C GLU A 197 4.30 9.76 -6.48
N ALA A 198 5.12 9.29 -7.43
CA ALA A 198 6.37 9.96 -7.83
C ALA A 198 7.31 10.29 -6.65
N ASN A 199 7.33 9.46 -5.61
CA ASN A 199 8.31 9.58 -4.53
C ASN A 199 9.68 9.05 -4.96
N ASN A 200 10.71 9.39 -4.21
CA ASN A 200 12.11 9.09 -4.52
C ASN A 200 12.61 9.77 -5.80
N LEU A 201 12.39 11.09 -5.91
CA LEU A 201 12.84 11.90 -7.05
C LEU A 201 14.37 11.84 -7.28
N LYS A 202 15.15 11.43 -6.27
CA LYS A 202 16.59 11.14 -6.45
C LYS A 202 16.87 10.02 -7.44
N ASN A 203 15.85 9.24 -7.82
CA ASN A 203 16.00 8.05 -8.64
C ASN A 203 17.13 7.15 -8.11
N ASN A 204 17.16 6.96 -6.79
CA ASN A 204 18.07 5.98 -6.18
C ASN A 204 17.37 4.62 -6.12
N ASN A 205 18.15 3.54 -6.02
CA ASN A 205 17.63 2.17 -6.01
C ASN A 205 16.90 1.84 -4.69
N ARG A 206 15.73 2.46 -4.48
CA ARG A 206 14.81 2.26 -3.36
C ARG A 206 13.38 2.41 -3.88
N PRO A 207 12.44 1.60 -3.39
CA PRO A 207 11.03 1.75 -3.76
C PRO A 207 10.37 2.95 -3.09
N GLN A 208 9.15 3.27 -3.50
CA GLN A 208 8.34 4.32 -2.85
C GLN A 208 8.02 3.98 -1.39
N ILE A 209 7.71 2.71 -1.10
CA ILE A 209 7.55 2.19 0.26
C ILE A 209 8.68 1.18 0.50
N ASN A 210 9.66 1.55 1.34
CA ASN A 210 10.89 0.80 1.54
C ASN A 210 11.04 0.29 2.98
N MET A 211 10.32 -0.78 3.31
CA MET A 211 10.31 -1.32 4.65
C MET A 211 11.34 -2.43 4.84
N GLY A 212 12.07 -2.33 5.93
CA GLY A 212 12.78 -3.45 6.54
C GLY A 212 11.81 -4.47 7.17
N PRO A 213 12.33 -5.37 8.01
CA PRO A 213 11.58 -6.47 8.58
C PRO A 213 10.54 -6.00 9.61
N SER A 214 9.43 -6.71 9.75
CA SER A 214 8.40 -6.40 10.76
C SER A 214 8.75 -6.87 12.18
N GLY A 215 9.59 -7.91 12.30
CA GLY A 215 9.80 -8.66 13.53
C GLY A 215 8.74 -9.73 13.76
N ASP A 216 8.75 -10.34 14.96
CA ASP A 216 7.90 -11.49 15.31
C ASP A 216 6.54 -11.12 15.92
N VAL A 217 6.39 -9.88 16.38
CA VAL A 217 5.23 -9.46 17.18
C VAL A 217 4.02 -9.18 16.28
N ASP A 218 4.25 -8.58 15.11
CA ASP A 218 3.21 -8.20 14.18
C ASP A 218 3.77 -8.15 12.75
N SER A 219 2.90 -7.85 11.78
CA SER A 219 3.19 -7.81 10.35
C SER A 219 3.11 -6.39 9.79
N THR A 220 3.94 -6.13 8.78
CA THR A 220 3.76 -4.95 7.92
C THR A 220 2.53 -5.14 7.04
N ARG A 221 1.54 -4.24 7.15
CA ARG A 221 0.30 -4.31 6.37
C ARG A 221 0.19 -3.11 5.44
N ILE A 222 -0.04 -3.36 4.15
CA ILE A 222 -0.28 -2.33 3.14
C ILE A 222 -1.56 -2.71 2.42
N ILE A 223 -2.63 -1.95 2.70
CA ILE A 223 -3.99 -2.33 2.34
C ILE A 223 -4.71 -1.17 1.64
N ASN A 224 -5.40 -1.44 0.54
CA ASN A 224 -6.23 -0.48 -0.18
C ASN A 224 -5.48 0.82 -0.55
N CYS A 225 -4.21 0.71 -0.94
CA CYS A 225 -3.38 1.84 -1.31
C CYS A 225 -3.19 1.94 -2.83
N ASN A 226 -2.92 3.16 -3.31
CA ASN A 226 -2.47 3.42 -4.67
C ASN A 226 -0.98 3.77 -4.66
N VAL A 227 -0.15 3.01 -5.37
CA VAL A 227 1.30 3.21 -5.48
C VAL A 227 1.69 3.37 -6.95
N ILE A 228 1.81 4.62 -7.38
CA ILE A 228 1.98 5.00 -8.79
C ILE A 228 3.36 5.60 -8.98
N GLY A 229 4.21 4.98 -9.79
CA GLY A 229 5.55 5.50 -10.07
C GLY A 229 5.55 6.64 -11.09
N ASP A 230 6.64 7.39 -11.12
CA ASP A 230 6.94 8.29 -12.23
C ASP A 230 7.73 7.50 -13.28
N ARG A 231 7.17 7.35 -14.49
CA ARG A 231 7.79 6.57 -15.57
C ARG A 231 9.16 7.10 -16.02
N ARG A 232 9.55 8.33 -15.63
CA ARG A 232 10.89 8.90 -15.87
C ARG A 232 11.93 8.39 -14.87
N LEU A 233 11.50 7.85 -13.72
CA LEU A 233 12.36 7.33 -12.66
C LEU A 233 12.54 5.82 -12.85
N THR A 234 13.61 5.45 -13.55
CA THR A 234 13.82 4.07 -14.00
C THR A 234 14.26 3.10 -12.91
N VAL A 235 14.76 3.57 -11.75
CA VAL A 235 15.28 2.66 -10.70
C VAL A 235 14.45 2.60 -9.42
N VAL A 236 13.31 3.29 -9.38
CA VAL A 236 12.40 3.36 -8.22
C VAL A 236 11.35 2.24 -8.29
N GLY A 237 11.34 1.33 -7.32
CA GLY A 237 10.31 0.29 -7.18
C GLY A 237 9.01 0.78 -6.53
N GLY A 238 7.96 -0.04 -6.56
CA GLY A 238 6.71 0.26 -5.88
C GLY A 238 6.82 0.04 -4.37
N ILE A 239 6.87 -1.23 -3.97
CA ILE A 239 6.87 -1.66 -2.56
C ILE A 239 7.97 -2.69 -2.31
N SER A 240 8.73 -2.52 -1.22
CA SER A 240 9.57 -3.57 -0.64
C SER A 240 9.26 -3.75 0.85
N VAL A 241 9.15 -5.02 1.26
CA VAL A 241 9.14 -5.43 2.67
C VAL A 241 10.13 -6.57 2.83
N SER A 242 11.32 -6.28 3.37
CA SER A 242 12.48 -7.19 3.26
C SER A 242 13.22 -7.43 4.57
N SER A 243 13.68 -8.66 4.77
CA SER A 243 14.65 -9.07 5.80
C SER A 243 16.05 -9.24 5.21
N LEU A 244 16.86 -8.19 5.24
CA LEU A 244 18.23 -8.25 4.68
C LEU A 244 19.27 -8.78 5.68
N THR A 245 18.94 -8.75 6.98
CA THR A 245 19.86 -9.15 8.07
C THR A 245 19.36 -10.34 8.88
N GLY A 246 18.39 -11.10 8.35
CA GLY A 246 17.86 -12.30 9.00
C GLY A 246 16.89 -12.05 10.15
N VAL A 247 16.39 -10.83 10.32
CA VAL A 247 15.33 -10.53 11.29
C VAL A 247 14.00 -11.07 10.74
N PRO A 248 13.15 -11.70 11.55
CA PRO A 248 11.86 -12.21 11.10
C PRO A 248 11.01 -11.13 10.42
N ASN A 249 10.33 -11.53 9.34
CA ASN A 249 9.55 -10.61 8.53
C ASN A 249 8.22 -11.22 8.14
N GLN A 250 7.16 -10.50 8.47
CA GLN A 250 5.78 -10.87 8.19
C GLN A 250 5.08 -9.73 7.46
N PHE A 251 4.32 -10.04 6.40
CA PHE A 251 3.63 -9.00 5.64
C PHE A 251 2.25 -9.40 5.11
N LEU A 252 1.41 -8.39 4.89
CA LEU A 252 0.16 -8.48 4.15
C LEU A 252 0.07 -7.33 3.14
N ILE A 253 0.06 -7.67 1.86
CA ILE A 253 -0.12 -6.73 0.75
C ILE A 253 -1.46 -7.01 0.12
N LYS A 254 -2.46 -6.17 0.37
CA LYS A 254 -3.85 -6.50 0.03
C LYS A 254 -4.62 -5.36 -0.65
N ASP A 255 -5.41 -5.67 -1.68
CA ASP A 255 -6.35 -4.74 -2.31
C ASP A 255 -5.69 -3.45 -2.84
N ASN A 256 -4.39 -3.48 -3.16
CA ASN A 256 -3.65 -2.29 -3.63
C ASN A 256 -3.64 -2.20 -5.16
N ILE A 257 -3.43 -0.97 -5.67
CA ILE A 257 -3.08 -0.71 -7.06
C ILE A 257 -1.60 -0.28 -7.11
N ILE A 258 -0.76 -1.05 -7.80
CA ILE A 258 0.69 -0.82 -7.88
C ILE A 258 1.10 -0.77 -9.35
N ARG A 259 1.46 0.41 -9.85
CA ARG A 259 1.76 0.60 -11.27
C ARG A 259 2.80 1.66 -11.58
N ASP A 260 3.35 1.60 -12.79
CA ASP A 260 4.30 2.58 -13.33
C ASP A 260 5.61 2.69 -12.53
N ASN A 261 6.00 1.64 -11.79
CA ASN A 261 7.28 1.57 -11.06
C ASN A 261 8.32 0.70 -11.79
N ARG A 262 9.54 0.62 -11.26
CA ARG A 262 10.57 -0.34 -11.72
C ARG A 262 10.11 -1.79 -11.56
N TYR A 263 9.46 -2.10 -10.44
CA TYR A 263 8.86 -3.38 -10.11
C TYR A 263 7.66 -3.10 -9.20
N GLY A 264 6.68 -4.00 -9.14
CA GLY A 264 5.49 -3.81 -8.32
C GLY A 264 5.78 -4.01 -6.84
N PHE A 265 5.93 -5.27 -6.42
CA PHE A 265 6.26 -5.67 -5.06
C PHE A 265 7.49 -6.57 -5.03
N THR A 266 8.34 -6.40 -4.01
CA THR A 266 9.42 -7.34 -3.73
C THR A 266 9.54 -7.66 -2.24
N THR A 267 10.01 -8.87 -1.95
CA THR A 267 10.55 -9.25 -0.64
C THR A 267 11.91 -9.90 -0.81
N PHE A 268 12.82 -9.62 0.12
CA PHE A 268 14.15 -10.21 0.17
C PHE A 268 14.40 -10.86 1.52
N GLY A 269 14.93 -12.07 1.50
CA GLY A 269 15.28 -12.85 2.68
C GLY A 269 14.08 -13.52 3.33
N SER A 270 14.34 -14.08 4.52
CA SER A 270 13.42 -14.95 5.26
C SER A 270 12.14 -14.21 5.65
N SER A 271 11.12 -14.35 4.81
CA SER A 271 9.85 -13.64 4.95
C SER A 271 8.66 -14.58 4.76
N VAL A 272 7.62 -14.35 5.55
CA VAL A 272 6.32 -15.03 5.45
C VAL A 272 5.25 -13.98 5.17
N GLY A 273 4.27 -14.26 4.34
CA GLY A 273 3.22 -13.26 4.12
C GLY A 273 2.17 -13.64 3.11
N ALA A 274 1.33 -12.67 2.79
CA ALA A 274 0.28 -12.81 1.79
C ALA A 274 0.20 -11.60 0.86
N ILE A 275 -0.07 -11.87 -0.42
CA ILE A 275 -0.27 -10.89 -1.49
C ILE A 275 -1.64 -11.20 -2.12
N ILE A 276 -2.64 -10.39 -1.81
CA ILE A 276 -4.05 -10.73 -2.07
C ILE A 276 -4.77 -9.60 -2.82
N ASN A 277 -5.48 -9.93 -3.90
CA ASN A 277 -6.41 -9.02 -4.60
C ASN A 277 -5.79 -7.69 -5.08
N ASN A 278 -4.48 -7.64 -5.33
CA ASN A 278 -3.84 -6.43 -5.82
C ASN A 278 -3.96 -6.34 -7.36
N ILE A 279 -3.97 -5.12 -7.88
CA ILE A 279 -3.75 -4.83 -9.30
C ILE A 279 -2.29 -4.36 -9.43
N ILE A 280 -1.47 -5.17 -10.08
CA ILE A 280 -0.03 -4.94 -10.23
C ILE A 280 0.30 -4.89 -11.71
N GLU A 281 0.43 -3.68 -12.26
CA GLU A 281 0.54 -3.51 -13.70
C GLU A 281 1.52 -2.45 -14.17
N ASP A 282 2.02 -2.59 -15.39
CA ASP A 282 2.88 -1.60 -16.04
C ASP A 282 4.15 -1.23 -15.23
N ASN A 283 4.63 -2.13 -14.37
CA ASN A 283 5.86 -1.93 -13.62
C ASN A 283 7.06 -2.34 -14.48
N ASN A 284 7.45 -1.46 -15.39
CA ASN A 284 8.45 -1.70 -16.42
C ASN A 284 9.26 -0.43 -16.76
N THR A 285 9.46 0.47 -15.78
CA THR A 285 10.24 1.70 -16.02
C THR A 285 11.73 1.43 -16.23
N GLU A 286 12.27 0.38 -15.62
CA GLU A 286 13.55 -0.23 -16.02
C GLU A 286 13.27 -1.21 -17.16
N THR A 287 13.92 -1.00 -18.31
CA THR A 287 13.73 -1.83 -19.50
C THR A 287 14.66 -3.05 -19.51
N ASN A 288 15.73 -3.06 -18.69
CA ASN A 288 16.56 -4.24 -18.54
C ASN A 288 15.91 -5.25 -17.57
N PRO A 289 15.45 -6.42 -18.06
CA PRO A 289 14.75 -7.41 -17.25
C PRO A 289 15.61 -8.03 -16.14
N LEU A 290 16.95 -7.93 -16.22
CA LEU A 290 17.86 -8.39 -15.17
C LEU A 290 17.97 -7.40 -14.01
N ASN A 291 17.60 -6.14 -14.24
CA ASN A 291 17.63 -5.09 -13.24
C ASN A 291 16.26 -4.89 -12.58
N GLY A 292 15.15 -5.31 -13.17
CA GLY A 292 13.83 -5.11 -12.58
C GLY A 292 12.70 -5.59 -13.47
N GLY A 293 11.51 -5.03 -13.24
CA GLY A 293 10.35 -5.26 -14.09
C GLY A 293 9.42 -6.37 -13.65
N SER A 294 9.67 -7.03 -12.51
CA SER A 294 8.71 -8.01 -11.98
C SER A 294 7.48 -7.30 -11.41
N GLY A 295 6.28 -7.83 -11.69
CA GLY A 295 5.09 -7.48 -10.94
C GLY A 295 5.29 -7.86 -9.47
N ILE A 296 5.64 -9.13 -9.21
CA ILE A 296 6.02 -9.63 -7.89
C ILE A 296 7.40 -10.30 -7.97
N SER A 297 8.29 -9.98 -7.05
CA SER A 297 9.59 -10.67 -6.89
C SER A 297 9.74 -11.23 -5.49
N LEU A 298 9.87 -12.55 -5.37
CA LEU A 298 10.08 -13.26 -4.12
C LEU A 298 11.50 -13.81 -4.07
N TYR A 299 12.33 -13.27 -3.18
CA TYR A 299 13.73 -13.68 -3.06
C TYR A 299 13.99 -14.31 -1.69
N GLY A 300 14.24 -15.61 -1.64
CA GLY A 300 14.53 -16.35 -0.40
C GLY A 300 13.42 -16.31 0.67
N SER A 301 12.17 -16.10 0.25
CA SER A 301 11.01 -16.08 1.16
C SER A 301 10.67 -17.47 1.66
N GLN A 302 10.29 -17.61 2.93
CA GLN A 302 10.00 -18.90 3.54
C GLN A 302 8.66 -19.47 3.11
N TYR A 303 7.63 -18.63 3.01
CA TYR A 303 6.33 -19.04 2.50
C TYR A 303 5.44 -17.82 2.20
N VAL A 304 4.94 -17.69 0.97
CA VAL A 304 4.07 -16.57 0.58
C VAL A 304 2.79 -17.08 -0.08
N TYR A 305 1.64 -16.69 0.47
CA TYR A 305 0.33 -16.92 -0.15
C TYR A 305 0.04 -15.83 -1.18
N VAL A 306 -0.32 -16.22 -2.40
CA VAL A 306 -0.63 -15.28 -3.48
C VAL A 306 -1.97 -15.64 -4.11
N SER A 307 -2.97 -14.76 -4.01
CA SER A 307 -4.33 -15.06 -4.49
C SER A 307 -5.09 -13.83 -5.00
N GLY A 308 -5.95 -14.03 -6.00
CA GLY A 308 -6.85 -13.01 -6.52
C GLY A 308 -6.17 -11.80 -7.19
N ASN A 309 -4.85 -11.81 -7.39
CA ASN A 309 -4.14 -10.65 -7.94
C ASN A 309 -4.30 -10.56 -9.45
N LYS A 310 -4.33 -9.33 -9.99
CA LYS A 310 -4.23 -9.05 -11.43
C LYS A 310 -2.84 -8.56 -11.74
N ILE A 311 -2.05 -9.34 -12.46
CA ILE A 311 -0.62 -9.08 -12.71
C ILE A 311 -0.42 -8.92 -14.22
N ARG A 312 -0.21 -7.68 -14.68
CA ARG A 312 -0.28 -7.35 -16.11
C ARG A 312 0.83 -6.45 -16.63
N ARG A 313 1.27 -6.65 -17.87
CA ARG A 313 2.13 -5.68 -18.60
C ARG A 313 3.42 -5.28 -17.86
N ASN A 314 3.87 -6.11 -16.92
CA ASN A 314 5.19 -5.99 -16.31
C ASN A 314 6.23 -6.66 -17.24
N LEU A 315 7.54 -6.56 -16.96
CA LEU A 315 8.52 -7.36 -17.71
C LEU A 315 8.44 -8.86 -17.35
N TRP A 316 8.16 -9.12 -16.08
CA TRP A 316 7.89 -10.46 -15.56
C TRP A 316 6.61 -10.41 -14.74
N GLY A 317 5.76 -11.43 -14.81
CA GLY A 317 4.60 -11.51 -13.92
C GLY A 317 5.08 -11.71 -12.48
N VAL A 318 5.63 -12.89 -12.21
CA VAL A 318 6.23 -13.23 -10.92
C VAL A 318 7.58 -13.90 -11.10
N THR A 319 8.57 -13.50 -10.32
CA THR A 319 9.88 -14.17 -10.25
C THR A 319 10.08 -14.76 -8.85
N ILE A 320 10.32 -16.07 -8.78
CA ILE A 320 10.58 -16.81 -7.54
C ILE A 320 12.06 -17.21 -7.55
N ILE A 321 12.84 -16.72 -6.59
CA ILE A 321 14.30 -16.73 -6.67
C ILE A 321 14.92 -17.16 -5.32
N ASN A 322 16.11 -17.76 -5.39
CA ASN A 322 16.97 -18.07 -4.23
C ASN A 322 16.26 -18.93 -3.17
N GLY A 323 15.59 -19.99 -3.62
CA GLY A 323 14.90 -20.94 -2.74
C GLY A 323 13.62 -20.39 -2.11
N ALA A 324 13.08 -19.29 -2.63
CA ALA A 324 11.77 -18.82 -2.20
C ALA A 324 10.69 -19.90 -2.38
N ILE A 325 9.73 -19.91 -1.46
CA ILE A 325 8.55 -20.79 -1.51
C ILE A 325 7.30 -19.91 -1.55
N ALA A 326 6.37 -20.26 -2.42
CA ALA A 326 5.10 -19.58 -2.56
C ALA A 326 4.02 -20.57 -2.97
N ASN A 327 2.78 -20.19 -2.66
CA ASN A 327 1.59 -20.92 -3.01
C ASN A 327 0.64 -19.94 -3.69
N PHE A 328 0.34 -20.21 -4.96
CA PHE A 328 -0.57 -19.47 -5.82
C PHE A 328 -1.92 -20.17 -5.99
N GLY A 329 -2.16 -21.28 -5.31
CA GLY A 329 -3.39 -22.07 -5.40
C GLY A 329 -3.14 -23.53 -4.99
N SER A 330 -3.96 -24.07 -4.09
CA SER A 330 -3.89 -25.43 -3.55
C SER A 330 -5.24 -25.86 -2.98
N ASP A 331 -5.68 -27.07 -3.32
CA ASP A 331 -6.86 -27.73 -2.73
C ASP A 331 -6.56 -28.52 -1.46
N ASP A 332 -5.28 -28.62 -1.09
CA ASP A 332 -4.84 -29.34 0.10
C ASP A 332 -5.27 -28.55 1.35
N PRO A 333 -6.04 -29.15 2.29
CA PRO A 333 -6.51 -28.46 3.49
C PRO A 333 -5.40 -27.86 4.37
N GLU A 334 -4.19 -28.41 4.36
CA GLU A 334 -3.09 -27.93 5.21
C GLU A 334 -2.44 -26.65 4.69
N ASP A 335 -2.52 -26.40 3.37
CA ASP A 335 -1.99 -25.19 2.73
C ASP A 335 -2.97 -24.60 1.71
N PHE A 336 -4.26 -24.68 2.00
CA PHE A 336 -5.32 -24.25 1.10
C PHE A 336 -5.10 -22.82 0.61
N ASN A 337 -5.16 -22.64 -0.70
CA ASN A 337 -5.16 -21.34 -1.35
C ASN A 337 -6.15 -21.38 -2.53
N PRO A 338 -7.15 -20.49 -2.60
CA PRO A 338 -8.12 -20.50 -3.68
C PRO A 338 -7.56 -20.11 -5.07
N GLY A 339 -6.32 -19.64 -5.14
CA GLY A 339 -5.74 -19.14 -6.38
C GLY A 339 -6.45 -17.90 -6.91
N GLY A 340 -6.99 -17.95 -8.12
CA GLY A 340 -7.72 -16.85 -8.74
C GLY A 340 -6.86 -15.67 -9.19
N ASN A 341 -5.53 -15.84 -9.29
CA ASN A 341 -4.67 -14.83 -9.88
C ASN A 341 -4.91 -14.77 -11.40
N VAL A 342 -4.80 -13.57 -11.99
CA VAL A 342 -4.97 -13.33 -13.43
C VAL A 342 -3.70 -12.71 -13.98
N PHE A 343 -3.12 -13.38 -14.98
CA PHE A 343 -1.91 -12.95 -15.68
C PHE A 343 -2.24 -12.48 -17.10
N SER A 344 -1.59 -11.39 -17.53
CA SER A 344 -1.74 -10.90 -18.91
C SER A 344 -0.55 -10.07 -19.36
N ASP A 345 -0.01 -10.37 -20.55
CA ASP A 345 0.97 -9.53 -21.23
C ASP A 345 2.23 -9.14 -20.43
N ASN A 346 2.64 -9.94 -19.43
CA ASN A 346 3.92 -9.71 -18.76
C ASN A 346 5.06 -10.18 -19.66
N LYS A 347 5.81 -9.27 -20.28
CA LYS A 347 6.69 -9.56 -21.42
C LYS A 347 8.14 -9.15 -21.20
N ASN A 348 9.03 -10.10 -21.43
CA ASN A 348 10.46 -9.88 -21.52
C ASN A 348 10.95 -10.37 -22.88
N ASN A 349 11.59 -9.47 -23.66
CA ASN A 349 12.09 -9.77 -25.01
C ASN A 349 11.03 -10.46 -25.90
N GLU A 350 9.81 -9.91 -25.94
CA GLU A 350 8.64 -10.44 -26.65
C GLU A 350 8.08 -11.79 -26.14
N LYS A 351 8.75 -12.48 -25.21
CA LYS A 351 8.22 -13.69 -24.57
C LYS A 351 7.40 -13.32 -23.33
N VAL A 352 6.24 -13.95 -23.17
CA VAL A 352 5.37 -13.78 -22.01
C VAL A 352 5.82 -14.69 -20.88
N TYR A 353 5.88 -14.15 -19.66
CA TYR A 353 6.20 -14.88 -18.44
C TYR A 353 5.20 -14.53 -17.34
N ALA A 354 4.25 -15.44 -17.07
CA ALA A 354 3.32 -15.34 -15.96
C ALA A 354 4.04 -15.62 -14.63
N ILE A 355 4.67 -16.80 -14.51
CA ILE A 355 5.52 -17.17 -13.38
C ILE A 355 6.82 -17.74 -13.89
N TYR A 356 7.93 -17.24 -13.35
CA TYR A 356 9.28 -17.75 -13.56
C TYR A 356 9.78 -18.36 -12.25
N ASN A 357 9.78 -19.70 -12.15
CA ASN A 357 10.30 -20.41 -10.99
C ASN A 357 11.80 -20.67 -11.13
N ASN A 358 12.63 -19.77 -10.60
CA ASN A 358 14.08 -19.92 -10.60
C ASN A 358 14.60 -20.63 -9.34
N THR A 359 13.89 -21.68 -8.90
CA THR A 359 14.22 -22.45 -7.70
C THR A 359 13.98 -23.94 -7.95
N PRO A 360 14.61 -24.85 -7.20
CA PRO A 360 14.31 -26.28 -7.25
C PRO A 360 12.99 -26.66 -6.53
N ASN A 361 12.30 -25.70 -5.91
CA ASN A 361 11.10 -25.96 -5.13
C ASN A 361 9.88 -26.12 -6.04
N THR A 362 9.04 -27.10 -5.74
CA THR A 362 7.71 -27.22 -6.36
C THR A 362 6.82 -26.07 -5.91
N ILE A 363 6.11 -25.46 -6.86
CA ILE A 363 5.19 -24.34 -6.61
C ILE A 363 3.76 -24.79 -6.92
N LYS A 364 2.86 -24.70 -5.93
CA LYS A 364 1.43 -24.95 -6.14
C LYS A 364 0.77 -23.69 -6.72
N ALA A 365 0.05 -23.81 -7.83
CA ALA A 365 -0.53 -22.69 -8.57
C ALA A 365 -1.86 -23.06 -9.25
N LEU A 366 -2.71 -23.82 -8.55
CA LEU A 366 -4.03 -24.23 -9.04
C LEU A 366 -4.98 -23.02 -9.15
N HIS A 367 -6.04 -23.15 -9.94
CA HIS A 367 -7.16 -22.21 -10.06
C HIS A 367 -6.80 -20.79 -10.51
N ASN A 368 -5.69 -20.62 -11.24
CA ASN A 368 -5.28 -19.33 -11.77
C ASN A 368 -5.71 -19.15 -13.23
N CYS A 369 -5.87 -17.90 -13.66
CA CYS A 369 -5.94 -17.55 -15.07
C CYS A 369 -4.58 -17.09 -15.60
N TRP A 370 -3.97 -17.91 -16.45
CA TRP A 370 -2.66 -17.67 -17.06
C TRP A 370 -2.67 -16.73 -18.28
N ILE A 371 -3.79 -16.68 -19.01
CA ILE A 371 -3.98 -15.79 -20.17
C ILE A 371 -5.37 -15.16 -20.13
N GLU A 372 -5.42 -13.90 -19.72
CA GLU A 372 -6.67 -13.16 -19.60
C GLU A 372 -7.45 -13.06 -20.93
N GLY A 373 -8.78 -13.17 -20.84
CA GLY A 373 -9.69 -12.90 -21.95
C GLY A 373 -9.91 -14.06 -22.93
N LYS A 374 -9.29 -15.22 -22.72
CA LYS A 374 -9.57 -16.44 -23.50
C LYS A 374 -9.58 -17.68 -22.61
N LYS A 375 -10.25 -18.73 -23.08
CA LYS A 375 -10.11 -20.08 -22.52
C LYS A 375 -8.80 -20.68 -23.03
N ALA A 376 -7.80 -20.77 -22.16
CA ALA A 376 -6.48 -21.30 -22.52
C ALA A 376 -6.50 -22.83 -22.66
N THR A 377 -5.63 -23.38 -23.52
CA THR A 377 -5.30 -24.82 -23.48
C THR A 377 -4.13 -25.09 -22.52
N LYS A 378 -3.86 -26.36 -22.20
CA LYS A 378 -2.72 -26.73 -21.35
C LYS A 378 -1.39 -26.27 -21.95
N GLU A 379 -1.23 -26.44 -23.26
CA GLU A 379 -0.05 -26.04 -24.00
C GLU A 379 0.16 -24.51 -23.94
N GLU A 380 -0.92 -23.73 -24.08
CA GLU A 380 -0.83 -22.27 -23.96
C GLU A 380 -0.49 -21.81 -22.54
N VAL A 381 -0.94 -22.53 -21.52
CA VAL A 381 -0.58 -22.27 -20.12
C VAL A 381 0.90 -22.58 -19.88
N GLU A 382 1.37 -23.74 -20.36
CA GLU A 382 2.77 -24.14 -20.28
C GLU A 382 3.70 -23.09 -20.90
N ASP A 383 3.34 -22.55 -22.07
CA ASP A 383 4.15 -21.58 -22.83
C ASP A 383 4.46 -20.27 -22.06
N VAL A 384 3.64 -19.90 -21.06
CA VAL A 384 3.81 -18.69 -20.25
C VAL A 384 4.41 -18.95 -18.88
N ILE A 385 4.70 -20.20 -18.54
CA ILE A 385 5.34 -20.61 -17.30
C ILE A 385 6.79 -20.99 -17.61
N PHE A 386 7.71 -20.73 -16.67
CA PHE A 386 9.09 -21.22 -16.77
C PHE A 386 9.44 -22.07 -15.54
N HIS A 387 9.71 -23.35 -15.74
CA HIS A 387 9.89 -24.35 -14.68
C HIS A 387 10.63 -25.63 -15.14
N LEU A 388 10.47 -26.74 -14.41
CA LEU A 388 11.15 -28.02 -14.64
C LEU A 388 11.22 -28.49 -16.13
N PRO A 389 10.16 -28.39 -16.95
CA PRO A 389 10.21 -28.77 -18.36
C PRO A 389 11.15 -27.91 -19.22
N ASP A 390 11.36 -26.64 -18.85
CA ASP A 390 12.31 -25.74 -19.51
C ASP A 390 13.76 -25.97 -19.03
N ASP A 391 13.93 -26.26 -17.73
CA ASP A 391 15.22 -26.54 -17.11
C ASP A 391 15.07 -27.62 -16.01
N SER A 392 15.68 -28.77 -16.26
CA SER A 392 15.63 -29.96 -15.39
C SER A 392 16.15 -29.76 -13.95
N THR A 393 16.80 -28.63 -13.65
CA THR A 393 17.29 -28.29 -12.30
C THR A 393 16.27 -27.55 -11.43
N LEU A 394 15.18 -27.09 -12.04
CA LEU A 394 14.14 -26.30 -11.40
C LEU A 394 12.99 -27.17 -10.89
N GLY A 395 12.18 -26.63 -9.99
CA GLY A 395 11.00 -27.28 -9.46
C GLY A 395 9.80 -27.14 -10.39
N GLU A 396 8.88 -28.11 -10.31
CA GLU A 396 7.64 -28.10 -11.08
C GLU A 396 6.66 -27.02 -10.58
N ILE A 397 5.85 -26.45 -11.49
CA ILE A 397 4.70 -25.63 -11.13
C ILE A 397 3.45 -26.46 -11.40
N LEU A 398 2.65 -26.67 -10.36
CA LEU A 398 1.40 -27.41 -10.43
C LEU A 398 0.26 -26.43 -10.73
N TYR A 399 -0.19 -26.37 -11.97
CA TYR A 399 -1.14 -25.34 -12.43
C TYR A 399 -2.51 -25.86 -12.89
N ASP A 400 -2.73 -27.18 -12.87
CA ASP A 400 -3.98 -27.83 -13.27
C ASP A 400 -4.78 -28.25 -12.01
N PRO A 401 -6.06 -27.88 -11.87
CA PRO A 401 -6.88 -27.09 -12.79
C PRO A 401 -6.45 -25.61 -12.89
N PHE A 402 -6.72 -25.00 -14.04
CA PHE A 402 -6.61 -23.56 -14.25
C PHE A 402 -7.93 -22.99 -14.79
N ASP A 403 -8.23 -21.76 -14.38
CA ASP A 403 -9.52 -21.12 -14.57
C ASP A 403 -9.33 -19.81 -15.35
N CYS A 404 -9.34 -19.87 -16.68
CA CYS A 404 -9.23 -18.70 -17.56
C CYS A 404 -10.49 -18.47 -18.40
N GLY A 405 -11.01 -17.24 -18.36
CA GLY A 405 -11.96 -16.61 -19.30
C GLY A 405 -13.01 -17.56 -19.89
N ILE A 406 -14.27 -17.49 -19.49
CA ILE A 406 -15.16 -16.32 -19.47
C ILE A 406 -15.75 -16.27 -18.05
N PRO A 407 -16.15 -15.11 -17.47
CA PRO A 407 -17.19 -15.21 -16.45
C PRO A 407 -18.24 -16.17 -17.02
N SER A 408 -18.73 -17.10 -16.21
CA SER A 408 -20.12 -17.47 -16.37
C SER A 408 -20.90 -16.18 -16.11
N GLY A 409 -20.87 -15.26 -17.08
CA GLY A 409 -22.00 -14.44 -17.33
C GLY A 409 -23.12 -15.45 -17.30
N VAL A 410 -24.12 -15.14 -16.49
CA VAL A 410 -25.45 -15.12 -17.07
C VAL A 410 -25.23 -14.69 -18.51
N VAL A 411 -25.23 -15.66 -19.45
CA VAL A 411 -25.60 -15.33 -20.82
C VAL A 411 -26.81 -14.46 -20.55
N ASP A 412 -26.77 -13.19 -20.92
CA ASP A 412 -28.00 -12.40 -20.95
C ASP A 412 -28.93 -13.26 -21.79
N ALA A 413 -29.69 -14.13 -21.12
CA ALA A 413 -30.80 -14.83 -21.68
C ALA A 413 -31.67 -13.63 -21.91
N ASN A 414 -31.66 -13.14 -23.15
CA ASN A 414 -32.23 -11.85 -23.51
C ASN A 414 -33.48 -11.70 -22.66
N LEU A 415 -33.44 -10.81 -21.66
CA LEU A 415 -34.52 -10.64 -20.67
C LEU A 415 -35.82 -10.17 -21.34
N THR A 416 -35.84 -10.16 -22.67
CA THR A 416 -36.94 -9.85 -23.57
C THR A 416 -38.00 -10.93 -23.62
N ASP A 417 -37.71 -12.17 -23.21
CA ASP A 417 -38.55 -13.30 -23.60
C ASP A 417 -39.53 -13.77 -22.52
N ILE A 418 -39.27 -13.47 -21.24
CA ILE A 418 -40.17 -13.79 -20.13
C ILE A 418 -40.57 -12.51 -19.38
N LYS A 419 -41.87 -12.20 -19.34
CA LYS A 419 -42.40 -11.04 -18.60
C LYS A 419 -43.37 -11.49 -17.53
N ILE A 420 -43.21 -11.00 -16.31
CA ILE A 420 -44.11 -11.25 -15.18
C ILE A 420 -44.75 -9.92 -14.78
N VAL A 421 -46.06 -9.80 -14.97
CA VAL A 421 -46.81 -8.56 -14.66
C VAL A 421 -48.18 -8.88 -14.04
N PRO A 422 -48.58 -8.23 -12.93
CA PRO A 422 -47.77 -7.32 -12.13
C PRO A 422 -46.74 -8.08 -11.28
N ASN A 423 -45.61 -7.44 -11.03
CA ASN A 423 -44.66 -7.82 -9.98
C ASN A 423 -44.26 -6.53 -9.25
N PRO A 424 -44.61 -6.35 -7.96
CA PRO A 424 -45.24 -7.33 -7.05
C PRO A 424 -46.71 -7.65 -7.37
N THR A 425 -47.21 -8.78 -6.85
CA THR A 425 -48.62 -9.20 -6.94
C THR A 425 -49.14 -9.78 -5.63
N HIS A 426 -50.47 -9.88 -5.51
CA HIS A 426 -51.19 -10.41 -4.35
C HIS A 426 -51.86 -11.77 -4.61
N THR A 427 -52.50 -11.96 -5.77
CA THR A 427 -53.32 -13.16 -6.05
C THR A 427 -53.02 -13.81 -7.40
N TYR A 428 -52.47 -13.06 -8.35
CA TYR A 428 -52.13 -13.62 -9.67
C TYR A 428 -51.08 -12.78 -10.39
N PHE A 429 -50.31 -13.38 -11.28
CA PHE A 429 -49.54 -12.64 -12.27
C PHE A 429 -49.74 -13.22 -13.66
N THR A 430 -49.49 -12.39 -14.68
CA THR A 430 -49.42 -12.85 -16.06
C THR A 430 -47.96 -13.12 -16.39
N LEU A 431 -47.67 -14.34 -16.85
CA LEU A 431 -46.39 -14.73 -17.42
C LEU A 431 -46.50 -14.73 -18.94
N THR A 432 -45.77 -13.85 -19.63
CA THR A 432 -45.55 -13.97 -21.07
C THR A 432 -44.39 -14.93 -21.29
N ALA A 433 -44.64 -16.12 -21.84
CA ALA A 433 -43.63 -17.12 -22.16
C ALA A 433 -43.28 -17.12 -23.67
N PRO A 434 -42.01 -17.33 -24.06
CA PRO A 434 -41.61 -17.33 -25.46
C PRO A 434 -41.95 -18.63 -26.19
N GLU A 435 -42.26 -19.69 -25.45
CA GLU A 435 -42.60 -21.02 -25.95
C GLU A 435 -43.41 -21.79 -24.89
N ASN A 436 -43.91 -22.97 -25.25
CA ASN A 436 -44.57 -23.85 -24.28
C ASN A 436 -43.53 -24.40 -23.28
N GLY A 437 -43.95 -24.55 -22.02
CA GLY A 437 -43.08 -25.06 -20.98
C GLY A 437 -43.82 -25.20 -19.65
N SER A 438 -43.06 -25.43 -18.59
CA SER A 438 -43.57 -25.46 -17.22
C SER A 438 -42.94 -24.37 -16.39
N ILE A 439 -43.69 -23.90 -15.40
CA ILE A 439 -43.19 -22.96 -14.39
C ILE A 439 -43.10 -23.66 -13.04
N SER A 440 -42.21 -23.18 -12.20
CA SER A 440 -42.10 -23.59 -10.81
C SER A 440 -41.71 -22.38 -9.96
N ILE A 441 -42.45 -22.16 -8.89
CA ILE A 441 -42.20 -21.08 -7.91
C ILE A 441 -41.54 -21.70 -6.69
N TYR A 442 -40.41 -21.13 -6.27
CA TYR A 442 -39.61 -21.61 -5.17
C TYR A 442 -39.56 -20.58 -4.03
N THR A 443 -39.51 -21.07 -2.80
CA THR A 443 -39.04 -20.26 -1.66
C THR A 443 -37.53 -20.02 -1.77
N LEU A 444 -37.02 -19.02 -1.05
CA LEU A 444 -35.56 -18.77 -0.98
C LEU A 444 -34.75 -19.95 -0.42
N ASN A 445 -35.39 -20.89 0.27
CA ASN A 445 -34.76 -22.11 0.77
C ASN A 445 -34.80 -23.27 -0.26
N GLY A 446 -35.28 -23.02 -1.49
CA GLY A 446 -35.29 -23.98 -2.58
C GLY A 446 -36.50 -24.93 -2.63
N ASN A 447 -37.49 -24.76 -1.75
CA ASN A 447 -38.71 -25.57 -1.77
C ASN A 447 -39.68 -25.07 -2.86
N VAL A 448 -40.19 -25.97 -3.70
CA VAL A 448 -41.26 -25.68 -4.67
C VAL A 448 -42.59 -25.45 -3.93
N VAL A 449 -43.24 -24.32 -4.20
CA VAL A 449 -44.53 -23.95 -3.60
C VAL A 449 -45.68 -23.89 -4.61
N HIS A 450 -45.36 -23.81 -5.90
CA HIS A 450 -46.34 -23.85 -6.99
C HIS A 450 -45.66 -24.34 -8.28
N SER A 451 -46.39 -25.04 -9.15
CA SER A 451 -45.92 -25.42 -10.48
C SER A 451 -47.11 -25.69 -11.41
N GLU A 452 -47.01 -25.23 -12.66
CA GLU A 452 -48.00 -25.49 -13.69
C GLU A 452 -47.38 -25.43 -15.09
N GLU A 453 -48.10 -25.96 -16.09
CA GLU A 453 -47.72 -25.84 -17.50
C GLU A 453 -48.23 -24.51 -18.07
N VAL A 454 -47.42 -23.87 -18.90
CA VAL A 454 -47.71 -22.60 -19.55
C VAL A 454 -47.51 -22.72 -21.06
N THR A 455 -48.33 -22.00 -21.81
CA THR A 455 -48.22 -21.96 -23.28
C THR A 455 -47.47 -20.71 -23.73
N MET A 456 -46.92 -20.77 -24.94
CA MET A 456 -46.36 -19.60 -25.63
C MET A 456 -47.35 -18.43 -25.62
N GLY A 457 -46.88 -17.24 -25.25
CA GLY A 457 -47.70 -16.05 -25.02
C GLY A 457 -48.07 -15.87 -23.54
N ASP A 458 -49.16 -15.17 -23.28
CA ASP A 458 -49.59 -14.82 -21.92
C ASP A 458 -50.32 -16.00 -21.24
N SER A 459 -49.82 -16.41 -20.09
CA SER A 459 -50.44 -17.38 -19.18
C SER A 459 -50.79 -16.70 -17.85
N HIS A 460 -51.99 -16.96 -17.35
CA HIS A 460 -52.47 -16.39 -16.09
C HIS A 460 -52.21 -17.35 -14.93
N ILE A 461 -51.37 -16.93 -13.99
CA ILE A 461 -50.86 -17.76 -12.90
C ILE A 461 -51.50 -17.31 -11.59
N GLU A 462 -52.40 -18.10 -11.02
CA GLU A 462 -53.00 -17.83 -9.71
C GLU A 462 -52.10 -18.33 -8.57
N ILE A 463 -51.90 -17.49 -7.56
CA ILE A 463 -51.06 -17.80 -6.40
C ILE A 463 -51.79 -17.53 -5.08
N ASP A 464 -51.59 -18.44 -4.13
CA ASP A 464 -51.95 -18.26 -2.72
C ASP A 464 -50.69 -18.47 -1.88
N LEU A 465 -49.85 -17.45 -1.85
CA LEU A 465 -48.54 -17.46 -1.19
C LEU A 465 -48.49 -16.37 -0.11
N PRO A 466 -47.89 -16.64 1.07
CA PRO A 466 -47.61 -15.61 2.05
C PRO A 466 -46.78 -14.45 1.45
N ALA A 467 -46.89 -13.26 2.03
CA ALA A 467 -46.07 -12.13 1.60
C ALA A 467 -44.57 -12.45 1.74
N GLY A 468 -43.80 -12.31 0.65
CA GLY A 468 -42.39 -12.66 0.64
C GLY A 468 -41.75 -12.55 -0.74
N VAL A 469 -40.48 -12.94 -0.84
CA VAL A 469 -39.73 -13.02 -2.10
C VAL A 469 -39.66 -14.48 -2.53
N TYR A 470 -39.97 -14.72 -3.80
CA TYR A 470 -39.99 -16.04 -4.42
C TYR A 470 -39.18 -16.03 -5.70
N VAL A 471 -38.66 -17.20 -6.08
CA VAL A 471 -37.94 -17.40 -7.34
C VAL A 471 -38.86 -18.13 -8.31
N VAL A 472 -39.09 -17.60 -9.50
CA VAL A 472 -39.83 -18.28 -10.57
C VAL A 472 -38.83 -18.86 -11.55
N SER A 473 -38.94 -20.16 -11.82
CA SER A 473 -38.22 -20.85 -12.87
C SER A 473 -39.18 -21.21 -13.99
N PHE A 474 -38.77 -21.01 -15.23
CA PHE A 474 -39.46 -21.51 -16.42
C PHE A 474 -38.58 -22.55 -17.11
N LYS A 475 -39.15 -23.71 -17.38
CA LYS A 475 -38.49 -24.83 -18.06
C LYS A 475 -39.22 -25.11 -19.36
N ARG A 476 -38.49 -24.94 -20.47
CA ARG A 476 -38.96 -25.20 -21.84
C ARG A 476 -39.35 -26.69 -21.99
N SER A 477 -40.43 -26.96 -22.73
CA SER A 477 -40.89 -28.33 -23.05
C SER A 477 -39.92 -29.09 -23.94
#